data_AF-A0A1Y3NB31-F1
#
_entry.id   AF-A0A1Y3NB31-F1
#
_cell.length_a   1.000
_cell.length_b   1.000
_cell.length_c   1.000
_cell.angle_alpha   90.00
_cell.angle_beta   90.00
_cell.angle_gamma   90.00
#
_symmetry.space_group_name_H-M   'P 1'
#
loop_
_entity.id
_entity.type
_entity.pdbx_description
1 polymer ?
#
loop_
_entity_poly.entity_id
_entity_poly.type
_entity_poly.pdbx_seq_one_letter_code
_entity_poly.pdbx_strand_id
1 'polypeptide(L)'
;GVSTSIILDELNEYYNGIELEELEIQFSDYAIYLSQQKENGYYEKQISFYKEMFNCEYDVLNIPTNENKEINEQYEKESVGNYYKSIDYKTSSSINNYIKKMGISKTAFFLTIYGYVLSKFSKQDIIYSSIISANRNNHYTESMVGMFVSTQPILLKYNNNEEISFNEQIKNTMNTLIDLYNNQDISYTELIGEIKLKSVNNAFSYQPKSIAKNKEYDNLLNINEINNEILLFKKLLENNNHVTKFDISFDIIEDDDSYLITMEYDKNKYNIETINSIMNSFVEVIYNIGNMNDKFYEIDYIPKEESEKIIRTFNNNICEISEDGYYYDEFSKKAKENPNKIAIIYNDIMLSYKQLDDMSNSLGHYLRNHGVNRNDIIPIICDRTYFYIIAILAISKAGGAYLPIDKKLPIDRINYILNESNPKLILHCNSKEIIDKLYENNNYNTYDLQNHNYSTNENALTNVNDIDDTCYVLFTSGTTGKPKG
;
A
#
# COMPACT_ATOMS: atom_id res chain seq x y z
N GLY A 1 -2.54 -19.21 -28.95
CA GLY A 1 -1.50 -18.27 -29.39
C GLY A 1 -0.81 -18.87 -30.59
N VAL A 2 0.42 -19.36 -30.42
CA VAL A 2 1.27 -19.83 -31.53
C VAL A 2 0.61 -20.87 -32.44
N SER A 3 -0.05 -21.89 -31.91
CA SER A 3 -0.71 -22.92 -32.73
C SER A 3 -1.83 -22.35 -33.61
N THR A 4 -2.53 -21.32 -33.12
CA THR A 4 -3.56 -20.61 -33.88
C THR A 4 -2.93 -19.79 -35.00
N SER A 5 -1.80 -19.13 -34.73
CA SER A 5 -1.04 -18.40 -35.75
C SER A 5 -0.53 -19.32 -36.85
N ILE A 6 0.03 -20.49 -36.49
CA ILE A 6 0.48 -21.51 -37.46
C ILE A 6 -0.67 -21.95 -38.37
N ILE A 7 -1.84 -22.27 -37.79
CA ILE A 7 -3.02 -22.67 -38.57
C ILE A 7 -3.43 -21.55 -39.54
N LEU A 8 -3.42 -20.29 -39.11
CA LEU A 8 -3.78 -19.16 -39.96
C LEU A 8 -2.76 -18.96 -41.09
N ASP A 9 -1.48 -19.10 -40.80
CA ASP A 9 -0.39 -19.00 -41.78
C ASP A 9 -0.50 -20.12 -42.82
N GLU A 10 -0.67 -21.36 -42.39
CA GLU A 10 -0.83 -22.53 -43.27
C GLU A 10 -2.11 -22.42 -44.13
N LEU A 11 -3.21 -21.90 -43.58
CA LEU A 11 -4.43 -21.64 -44.34
C LEU A 11 -4.22 -20.59 -45.44
N ASN A 12 -3.48 -19.52 -45.14
CA ASN A 12 -3.13 -18.48 -46.10
C ASN A 12 -2.18 -19.02 -47.19
N GLU A 13 -1.19 -19.85 -46.83
CA GLU A 13 -0.27 -20.47 -47.78
C GLU A 13 -1.02 -21.45 -48.70
N TYR A 14 -1.89 -22.29 -48.14
CA TYR A 14 -2.72 -23.23 -48.89
C TYR A 14 -3.66 -22.50 -49.87
N TYR A 15 -4.30 -21.42 -49.44
CA TYR A 15 -5.17 -20.63 -50.31
C TYR A 15 -4.42 -20.02 -51.50
N ASN A 16 -3.19 -19.58 -51.30
CA ASN A 16 -2.33 -19.03 -52.34
C ASN A 16 -1.64 -20.10 -53.20
N GLY A 17 -2.01 -21.38 -53.04
CA GLY A 17 -1.47 -22.49 -53.83
C GLY A 17 -0.01 -22.82 -53.51
N ILE A 18 0.48 -22.43 -52.33
CA ILE A 18 1.81 -22.77 -51.84
C ILE A 18 1.75 -24.18 -51.24
N GLU A 19 2.69 -25.03 -51.62
CA GLU A 19 2.80 -26.38 -51.06
C GLU A 19 3.37 -26.32 -49.64
N LEU A 20 2.68 -26.95 -48.69
CA LEU A 20 3.08 -26.97 -47.29
C LEU A 20 4.12 -28.08 -47.05
N GLU A 21 5.14 -27.78 -46.26
CA GLU A 21 6.12 -28.79 -45.84
C GLU A 21 5.49 -29.77 -44.85
N GLU A 22 5.73 -31.07 -45.04
CA GLU A 22 5.23 -32.10 -44.12
C GLU A 22 6.05 -32.08 -42.81
N LEU A 23 5.37 -32.16 -41.67
CA LEU A 23 6.02 -32.19 -40.35
C LEU A 23 6.79 -33.51 -40.16
N GLU A 24 8.04 -33.40 -39.69
CA GLU A 24 8.89 -34.57 -39.41
C GLU A 24 8.36 -35.46 -38.28
N ILE A 25 7.65 -34.87 -37.31
CA ILE A 25 7.02 -35.57 -36.19
C ILE A 25 5.64 -34.99 -35.89
N GLN A 26 4.80 -35.77 -35.21
CA GLN A 26 3.45 -35.37 -34.81
C GLN A 26 3.37 -35.08 -33.31
N PHE A 27 2.31 -34.39 -32.88
CA PHE A 27 2.11 -34.06 -31.46
C PHE A 27 2.00 -35.30 -30.56
N SER A 28 1.52 -36.42 -31.11
CA SER A 28 1.53 -37.72 -30.43
C SER A 28 2.94 -38.19 -30.09
N ASP A 29 3.90 -38.00 -31.00
CA ASP A 29 5.29 -38.42 -30.81
C ASP A 29 5.96 -37.57 -29.71
N TYR A 30 5.66 -36.27 -29.70
CA TYR A 30 6.08 -35.36 -28.63
C TYR A 30 5.51 -35.79 -27.26
N ALA A 31 4.24 -36.17 -27.20
CA ALA A 31 3.62 -36.65 -25.95
C ALA A 31 4.24 -37.97 -25.46
N ILE A 32 4.55 -38.90 -26.37
CA ILE A 32 5.25 -40.16 -26.04
C ILE A 32 6.65 -39.86 -25.51
N TYR A 33 7.39 -38.96 -26.15
CA TYR A 33 8.73 -38.54 -25.71
C TYR A 33 8.71 -37.97 -24.29
N LEU A 34 7.77 -37.07 -23.95
CA LEU A 34 7.63 -36.54 -22.60
C LEU A 34 7.31 -37.64 -21.57
N SER A 35 6.44 -38.58 -21.91
CA SER A 35 6.12 -39.72 -21.05
C SER A 35 7.35 -40.58 -20.75
N GLN A 36 8.18 -40.86 -21.76
CA GLN A 36 9.43 -41.62 -21.59
C GLN A 36 10.46 -40.88 -20.75
N GLN A 37 10.59 -39.56 -20.92
CA GLN A 37 11.46 -38.72 -20.10
C GLN A 37 11.09 -38.81 -18.61
N LYS A 38 9.79 -38.80 -18.31
CA LYS A 38 9.26 -38.98 -16.96
C LYS A 38 9.65 -40.33 -16.36
N GLU A 39 9.42 -41.42 -17.11
CA GLU A 39 9.73 -42.79 -16.65
C GLU A 39 11.22 -43.00 -16.41
N ASN A 40 12.07 -42.32 -17.18
CA ASN A 40 13.53 -42.39 -17.07
C ASN A 40 14.12 -41.49 -15.97
N GLY A 41 13.29 -40.84 -15.15
CA GLY A 41 13.75 -40.02 -14.02
C GLY A 41 14.33 -38.65 -14.41
N TYR A 42 14.14 -38.19 -15.65
CA TYR A 42 14.69 -36.92 -16.13
C TYR A 42 14.24 -35.71 -15.29
N TYR A 43 13.05 -35.78 -14.69
CA TYR A 43 12.48 -34.71 -13.87
C TYR A 43 13.05 -34.61 -12.46
N GLU A 44 13.83 -35.57 -11.96
CA GLU A 44 14.41 -35.51 -10.61
C GLU A 44 15.30 -34.28 -10.40
N LYS A 45 16.09 -33.94 -11.43
CA LYS A 45 16.95 -32.74 -11.42
C LYS A 45 16.12 -31.47 -11.41
N GLN A 46 15.03 -31.42 -12.18
CA GLN A 46 14.13 -30.26 -12.25
C GLN A 46 13.41 -30.05 -10.91
N ILE A 47 12.89 -31.12 -10.31
CA ILE A 47 12.26 -31.08 -8.98
C ILE A 47 13.26 -30.57 -7.93
N SER A 48 14.52 -31.00 -7.99
CA SER A 48 15.57 -30.54 -7.06
C SER A 48 15.85 -29.04 -7.21
N PHE A 49 15.92 -28.52 -8.44
CA PHE A 49 16.06 -27.09 -8.72
C PHE A 49 14.92 -26.27 -8.10
N TYR A 50 13.65 -26.69 -8.31
CA TYR A 50 12.51 -25.97 -7.73
C TYR A 50 12.48 -26.08 -6.20
N LYS A 51 12.87 -27.22 -5.61
CA LYS A 51 13.00 -27.36 -4.15
C LYS A 51 14.01 -26.37 -3.59
N GLU A 52 15.13 -26.14 -4.26
CA GLU A 52 16.12 -25.15 -3.86
C GLU A 52 15.61 -23.71 -4.02
N MET A 53 14.97 -23.40 -5.15
CA MET A 53 14.41 -22.05 -5.39
C MET A 53 13.37 -21.66 -4.33
N PHE A 54 12.50 -22.60 -3.94
CA PHE A 54 11.44 -22.41 -2.94
C PHE A 54 11.88 -22.72 -1.50
N ASN A 55 13.19 -22.88 -1.23
CA ASN A 55 13.73 -23.09 0.11
C ASN A 55 13.87 -21.78 0.90
N CYS A 56 12.79 -21.00 0.98
CA CYS A 56 12.69 -19.79 1.78
C CYS A 56 11.24 -19.54 2.20
N GLU A 57 11.00 -18.62 3.13
CA GLU A 57 9.64 -18.15 3.40
C GLU A 57 9.13 -17.31 2.22
N TYR A 58 7.91 -17.58 1.76
CA TYR A 58 7.24 -16.84 0.71
C TYR A 58 5.73 -16.92 0.90
N ASP A 59 5.00 -15.93 0.38
CA ASP A 59 3.54 -15.88 0.40
C ASP A 59 2.97 -15.67 -1.00
N VAL A 60 1.68 -15.94 -1.13
CA VAL A 60 0.91 -15.62 -2.34
C VAL A 60 0.85 -14.09 -2.49
N LEU A 61 0.82 -13.58 -3.73
CA LEU A 61 0.77 -12.15 -3.99
C LEU A 61 -0.44 -11.51 -3.29
N ASN A 62 -0.18 -10.49 -2.48
CA ASN A 62 -1.19 -9.78 -1.70
C ASN A 62 -1.21 -8.28 -2.05
N ILE A 63 -1.86 -7.91 -3.15
CA ILE A 63 -2.09 -6.50 -3.49
C ILE A 63 -3.39 -5.98 -2.87
N PRO A 64 -3.55 -4.65 -2.68
CA PRO A 64 -4.77 -4.08 -2.10
C PRO A 64 -6.04 -4.52 -2.83
N THR A 65 -6.94 -5.18 -2.10
CA THR A 65 -8.23 -5.66 -2.60
C THR A 65 -9.36 -4.69 -2.28
N ASN A 66 -10.51 -4.88 -2.91
CA ASN A 66 -11.69 -4.09 -2.66
C ASN A 66 -12.36 -4.51 -1.33
N GLU A 67 -11.96 -3.89 -0.21
CA GLU A 67 -12.46 -4.24 1.14
C GLU A 67 -13.96 -4.00 1.36
N ASN A 68 -14.67 -3.34 0.42
CA ASN A 68 -16.03 -2.82 0.61
C ASN A 68 -17.14 -3.46 -0.24
N LYS A 69 -16.96 -4.68 -0.79
CA LYS A 69 -18.08 -5.40 -1.42
C LYS A 69 -18.61 -6.51 -0.50
N GLU A 70 -19.71 -6.22 0.20
CA GLU A 70 -20.68 -7.29 0.50
C GLU A 70 -21.06 -7.93 -0.84
N ILE A 71 -20.73 -9.21 -0.99
CA ILE A 71 -20.98 -9.97 -2.22
C ILE A 71 -22.50 -10.10 -2.37
N ASN A 72 -23.12 -9.12 -3.05
CA ASN A 72 -24.48 -9.28 -3.53
C ASN A 72 -24.44 -10.26 -4.70
N GLU A 73 -24.96 -11.47 -4.48
CA GLU A 73 -25.06 -12.59 -5.43
C GLU A 73 -25.86 -12.29 -6.73
N GLN A 74 -26.16 -11.03 -7.04
CA GLN A 74 -27.08 -10.64 -8.13
C GLN A 74 -26.44 -9.89 -9.32
N TYR A 75 -25.12 -9.72 -9.36
CA TYR A 75 -24.44 -9.11 -10.52
C TYR A 75 -23.46 -10.07 -11.20
N GLU A 76 -23.95 -11.24 -11.61
CA GLU A 76 -23.26 -12.09 -12.59
C GLU A 76 -23.50 -11.54 -14.00
N LYS A 77 -22.43 -11.06 -14.65
CA LYS A 77 -22.26 -11.19 -16.11
C LYS A 77 -20.86 -10.83 -16.63
N GLU A 78 -20.02 -10.14 -15.87
CA GLU A 78 -18.60 -9.96 -16.23
C GLU A 78 -17.69 -9.98 -14.98
N SER A 79 -17.15 -11.14 -14.64
CA SER A 79 -16.18 -11.29 -13.53
C SER A 79 -14.76 -10.83 -13.89
N VAL A 80 -14.48 -10.63 -15.18
CA VAL A 80 -13.14 -10.35 -15.70
C VAL A 80 -13.03 -8.89 -16.11
N GLY A 81 -11.98 -8.21 -15.65
CA GLY A 81 -11.59 -6.88 -16.07
C GLY A 81 -10.34 -6.92 -16.90
N ASN A 82 -10.29 -6.09 -17.94
CA ASN A 82 -9.14 -5.96 -18.83
C ASN A 82 -8.70 -4.48 -18.85
N TYR A 83 -7.41 -4.23 -18.63
CA TYR A 83 -6.80 -2.92 -18.76
C TYR A 83 -5.59 -3.01 -19.68
N TYR A 84 -5.37 -1.98 -20.50
CA TYR A 84 -4.27 -1.97 -21.45
C TYR A 84 -3.59 -0.61 -21.54
N LYS A 85 -2.28 -0.64 -21.84
CA LYS A 85 -1.48 0.54 -22.16
C LYS A 85 -0.55 0.25 -23.32
N SER A 86 -0.51 1.16 -24.28
CA SER A 86 0.46 1.14 -25.38
C SER A 86 1.70 1.95 -24.99
N ILE A 87 2.88 1.41 -25.24
CA ILE A 87 4.16 2.12 -25.21
C ILE A 87 4.44 2.70 -26.59
N ASP A 88 4.69 3.99 -26.65
CA ASP A 88 4.95 4.71 -27.91
C ASP A 88 6.32 4.33 -28.53
N TYR A 89 6.47 4.62 -29.82
CA TYR A 89 7.66 4.28 -30.61
C TYR A 89 8.97 4.80 -30.00
N LYS A 90 8.97 6.03 -29.48
CA LYS A 90 10.16 6.64 -28.89
C LYS A 90 10.63 5.87 -27.66
N THR A 91 9.69 5.46 -26.82
CA THR A 91 9.97 4.70 -25.60
C THR A 91 10.33 3.26 -25.92
N SER A 92 9.62 2.62 -26.86
CA SER A 92 9.96 1.28 -27.38
C SER A 92 11.40 1.22 -27.91
N SER A 93 11.81 2.22 -28.69
CA SER A 93 13.19 2.36 -29.19
C SER A 93 14.20 2.53 -28.05
N SER A 94 13.85 3.29 -27.01
CA SER A 94 14.70 3.46 -25.82
C SER A 94 14.89 2.16 -25.05
N ILE A 95 13.80 1.42 -24.82
CA ILE A 95 13.82 0.08 -24.20
C ILE A 95 14.75 -0.85 -24.99
N ASN A 96 14.55 -0.96 -26.31
CA ASN A 96 15.34 -1.83 -27.17
C ASN A 96 16.84 -1.49 -27.13
N ASN A 97 17.18 -0.19 -27.17
CA ASN A 97 18.56 0.26 -27.06
C ASN A 97 19.17 -0.04 -25.70
N TYR A 98 18.42 0.16 -24.61
CA TYR A 98 18.84 -0.15 -23.25
C TYR A 98 19.11 -1.65 -23.08
N ILE A 99 18.18 -2.50 -23.52
CA ILE A 99 18.29 -3.97 -23.48
C ILE A 99 19.53 -4.44 -24.25
N LYS A 100 19.74 -3.90 -25.46
CA LYS A 100 20.92 -4.21 -26.28
C LYS A 100 22.22 -3.75 -25.63
N LYS A 101 22.25 -2.56 -25.03
CA LYS A 101 23.43 -2.01 -24.33
C LYS A 101 23.80 -2.85 -23.10
N MET A 102 22.81 -3.31 -22.34
CA MET A 102 23.02 -4.08 -21.12
C MET A 102 23.22 -5.57 -21.36
N GLY A 103 22.95 -6.08 -22.56
CA GLY A 103 23.09 -7.50 -22.91
C GLY A 103 22.08 -8.39 -22.18
N ILE A 104 20.88 -7.86 -21.92
CA ILE A 104 19.80 -8.54 -21.18
C ILE A 104 18.68 -9.03 -22.11
N SER A 105 17.85 -9.96 -21.67
CA SER A 105 16.66 -10.38 -22.45
C SER A 105 15.46 -9.47 -22.19
N LYS A 106 14.57 -9.34 -23.18
CA LYS A 106 13.30 -8.58 -23.04
C LYS A 106 12.41 -9.16 -21.95
N THR A 107 12.34 -10.49 -21.86
CA THR A 107 11.62 -11.18 -20.78
C THR A 107 12.17 -10.82 -19.40
N ALA A 108 13.50 -10.84 -19.21
CA ALA A 108 14.11 -10.48 -17.93
C ALA A 108 13.85 -9.02 -17.57
N PHE A 109 13.97 -8.11 -18.55
CA PHE A 109 13.69 -6.69 -18.39
C PHE A 109 12.27 -6.46 -17.86
N PHE A 110 11.27 -6.95 -18.61
CA PHE A 110 9.88 -6.71 -18.27
C PHE A 110 9.41 -7.46 -17.01
N LEU A 111 9.86 -8.69 -16.80
CA LEU A 111 9.54 -9.48 -15.60
C LEU A 111 10.10 -8.81 -14.35
N THR A 112 11.29 -8.21 -14.44
CA THR A 112 11.90 -7.50 -13.31
C THR A 112 11.09 -6.26 -12.94
N ILE A 113 10.61 -5.49 -13.92
CA ILE A 113 9.75 -4.33 -13.68
C ILE A 113 8.40 -4.78 -13.09
N TYR A 114 7.81 -5.84 -13.63
CA TYR A 114 6.57 -6.42 -13.14
C TYR A 114 6.66 -6.79 -11.65
N GLY A 115 7.67 -7.58 -11.27
CA GLY A 115 7.84 -7.97 -9.87
C GLY A 115 8.21 -6.80 -8.97
N TYR A 116 8.98 -5.81 -9.45
CA TYR A 116 9.34 -4.64 -8.67
C TYR A 116 8.13 -3.76 -8.36
N VAL A 117 7.26 -3.52 -9.34
CA VAL A 117 6.02 -2.78 -9.09
C VAL A 117 5.14 -3.55 -8.12
N LEU A 118 4.96 -4.86 -8.32
CA LEU A 118 4.16 -5.68 -7.42
C LEU A 118 4.71 -5.69 -5.99
N SER A 119 6.04 -5.72 -5.79
CA SER A 119 6.63 -5.68 -4.44
C SER A 119 6.30 -4.39 -3.70
N LYS A 120 6.23 -3.25 -4.42
CA LYS A 120 5.84 -1.97 -3.83
C LYS A 120 4.35 -1.90 -3.49
N PHE A 121 3.47 -2.51 -4.30
CA PHE A 121 2.03 -2.53 -4.02
C PHE A 121 1.64 -3.55 -2.95
N SER A 122 2.31 -4.71 -2.89
CA SER A 122 2.01 -5.75 -1.91
C SER A 122 2.81 -5.62 -0.60
N LYS A 123 3.86 -4.79 -0.59
CA LYS A 123 4.84 -4.70 0.51
C LYS A 123 5.52 -6.04 0.81
N GLN A 124 5.67 -6.89 -0.22
CA GLN A 124 6.36 -8.18 -0.12
C GLN A 124 7.71 -8.08 -0.81
N ASP A 125 8.78 -8.46 -0.11
CA ASP A 125 10.13 -8.49 -0.70
C ASP A 125 10.30 -9.66 -1.68
N ILE A 126 9.55 -10.75 -1.49
CA ILE A 126 9.56 -11.91 -2.38
C ILE A 126 8.20 -12.02 -3.08
N ILE A 127 8.22 -11.84 -4.40
CA ILE A 127 7.03 -12.02 -5.24
C ILE A 127 7.02 -13.43 -5.80
N TYR A 128 6.08 -14.23 -5.31
CA TYR A 128 5.73 -15.49 -5.94
C TYR A 128 4.84 -15.24 -7.15
N SER A 129 5.27 -15.66 -8.33
CA SER A 129 4.53 -15.53 -9.59
C SER A 129 4.64 -16.80 -10.41
N SER A 130 3.86 -16.88 -11.47
CA SER A 130 4.11 -17.82 -12.58
C SER A 130 4.58 -17.08 -13.82
N ILE A 131 5.41 -17.73 -14.63
CA ILE A 131 5.75 -17.31 -15.98
C ILE A 131 5.12 -18.26 -16.98
N ILE A 132 4.48 -17.70 -18.02
CA ILE A 132 3.88 -18.45 -19.12
C ILE A 132 4.79 -18.34 -20.34
N SER A 133 5.18 -19.48 -20.91
CA SER A 133 6.02 -19.55 -22.12
C SER A 133 5.39 -20.48 -23.17
N ALA A 134 5.76 -20.28 -24.44
CA ALA A 134 5.26 -21.12 -25.54
C ALA A 134 5.88 -22.53 -25.56
N ASN A 135 7.04 -22.72 -24.90
CA ASN A 135 7.81 -23.96 -24.80
C ASN A 135 8.08 -24.69 -26.14
N ARG A 136 8.42 -23.94 -27.19
CA ARG A 136 8.78 -24.45 -28.53
C ARG A 136 10.25 -24.21 -28.77
N ASN A 137 11.09 -25.10 -28.24
CA ASN A 137 12.53 -24.86 -28.09
C ASN A 137 13.38 -25.58 -29.15
N ASN A 138 12.76 -26.24 -30.13
CA ASN A 138 13.46 -26.96 -31.18
C ASN A 138 12.70 -26.91 -32.51
N HIS A 139 13.39 -27.21 -33.60
CA HIS A 139 12.84 -27.17 -34.95
C HIS A 139 11.59 -28.06 -35.13
N TYR A 140 11.58 -29.23 -34.48
CA TYR A 140 10.46 -30.17 -34.54
C TYR A 140 9.15 -29.63 -33.95
N THR A 141 9.24 -28.76 -32.95
CA THR A 141 8.09 -28.21 -32.22
C THR A 141 7.72 -26.80 -32.68
N GLU A 142 8.56 -26.12 -33.45
CA GLU A 142 8.35 -24.73 -33.86
C GLU A 142 7.06 -24.59 -34.69
N SER A 143 6.92 -25.39 -35.75
CA SER A 143 5.78 -25.35 -36.68
C SER A 143 4.65 -26.32 -36.33
N MET A 144 4.73 -27.04 -35.21
CA MET A 144 3.75 -28.09 -34.88
C MET A 144 2.47 -27.52 -34.25
N VAL A 145 1.29 -27.92 -34.71
CA VAL A 145 0.04 -27.60 -34.02
C VAL A 145 -0.12 -28.47 -32.76
N GLY A 146 -0.26 -27.85 -31.59
CA GLY A 146 -0.42 -28.57 -30.33
C GLY A 146 -0.50 -27.67 -29.08
N MET A 147 -0.69 -28.27 -27.91
CA MET A 147 -0.71 -27.56 -26.62
C MET A 147 0.69 -27.63 -25.98
N PHE A 148 1.52 -26.62 -26.28
CA PHE A 148 2.89 -26.53 -25.78
C PHE A 148 3.06 -25.53 -24.63
N VAL A 149 2.04 -24.71 -24.35
CA VAL A 149 2.14 -23.63 -23.35
C VAL A 149 2.54 -24.21 -22.00
N SER A 150 3.65 -23.72 -21.46
CA SER A 150 4.18 -24.11 -20.15
C SER A 150 3.94 -22.98 -19.14
N THR A 151 3.62 -23.35 -17.91
CA THR A 151 3.46 -22.41 -16.79
C THR A 151 4.42 -22.83 -15.70
N GLN A 152 5.39 -21.97 -15.39
CA GLN A 152 6.44 -22.30 -14.43
C GLN A 152 6.39 -21.35 -13.23
N PRO A 153 6.47 -21.87 -11.99
CA PRO A 153 6.49 -21.03 -10.80
C PRO A 153 7.86 -20.35 -10.67
N ILE A 154 7.88 -19.09 -10.24
CA ILE A 154 9.11 -18.30 -10.05
C ILE A 154 9.02 -17.43 -8.79
N LEU A 155 10.14 -17.28 -8.08
CA LEU A 155 10.29 -16.30 -7.01
C LEU A 155 11.16 -15.14 -7.48
N LEU A 156 10.62 -13.92 -7.44
CA LEU A 156 11.36 -12.69 -7.71
C LEU A 156 11.68 -12.02 -6.37
N LYS A 157 12.97 -11.85 -6.07
CA LYS A 157 13.44 -11.38 -4.75
C LYS A 157 13.94 -9.94 -4.83
N TYR A 158 13.21 -9.01 -4.24
CA TYR A 158 13.52 -7.58 -4.16
C TYR A 158 13.88 -7.23 -2.72
N ASN A 159 15.09 -7.59 -2.30
CA ASN A 159 15.56 -7.25 -0.96
C ASN A 159 15.87 -5.74 -0.91
N ASN A 160 15.33 -5.01 0.07
CA ASN A 160 15.60 -3.57 0.28
C ASN A 160 17.01 -3.28 0.83
N ASN A 161 17.97 -4.19 0.64
CA ASN A 161 19.36 -3.91 0.99
C ASN A 161 19.92 -3.02 -0.12
N GLU A 162 20.33 -1.80 0.22
CA GLU A 162 20.93 -0.78 -0.66
C GLU A 162 22.28 -1.20 -1.29
N GLU A 163 22.49 -2.50 -1.51
CA GLU A 163 23.71 -3.10 -2.06
C GLU A 163 23.55 -3.50 -3.53
N ILE A 164 22.32 -3.82 -3.97
CA ILE A 164 22.06 -4.33 -5.34
C ILE A 164 21.40 -3.24 -6.17
N SER A 165 22.05 -2.84 -7.26
CA SER A 165 21.47 -1.89 -8.23
C SER A 165 20.32 -2.51 -9.01
N PHE A 166 19.38 -1.69 -9.51
CA PHE A 166 18.29 -2.20 -10.36
C PHE A 166 18.81 -2.89 -11.63
N ASN A 167 19.93 -2.43 -12.20
CA ASN A 167 20.59 -3.07 -13.34
C ASN A 167 21.07 -4.50 -13.01
N GLU A 168 21.62 -4.68 -11.80
CA GLU A 168 22.04 -5.99 -11.30
C GLU A 168 20.85 -6.89 -11.00
N GLN A 169 19.75 -6.32 -10.51
CA GLN A 169 18.50 -7.05 -10.32
C GLN A 169 17.97 -7.63 -11.62
N ILE A 170 18.00 -6.88 -12.73
CA ILE A 170 17.58 -7.41 -14.05
C ILE A 170 18.48 -8.57 -14.49
N LYS A 171 19.79 -8.49 -14.24
CA LYS A 171 20.73 -9.57 -14.55
C LYS A 171 20.49 -10.81 -13.69
N ASN A 172 20.18 -10.64 -12.41
CA ASN A 172 19.82 -11.74 -11.52
C ASN A 172 18.53 -12.44 -11.99
N THR A 173 17.51 -11.67 -12.39
CA THR A 173 16.30 -12.21 -13.00
C THR A 173 16.62 -12.95 -14.30
N MET A 174 17.52 -12.43 -15.14
CA MET A 174 17.94 -13.10 -16.38
C MET A 174 18.61 -14.46 -16.11
N ASN A 175 19.51 -14.54 -15.13
CA ASN A 175 20.14 -15.80 -14.74
C ASN A 175 19.10 -16.81 -14.23
N THR A 176 18.18 -16.35 -13.38
CA THR A 176 17.06 -17.17 -12.89
C THR A 176 16.20 -17.70 -14.02
N LEU A 177 15.93 -16.87 -15.05
CA LEU A 177 15.18 -17.30 -16.23
C LEU A 177 15.92 -18.34 -17.07
N ILE A 178 17.25 -18.22 -17.21
CA ILE A 178 18.06 -19.22 -17.90
C ILE A 178 17.96 -20.57 -17.19
N ASP A 179 18.12 -20.58 -15.86
CA ASP A 179 18.00 -21.80 -15.07
C ASP A 179 16.58 -22.38 -15.12
N LEU A 180 15.56 -21.53 -15.09
CA LEU A 180 14.16 -21.94 -15.24
C LEU A 180 13.91 -22.59 -16.61
N TYR A 181 14.40 -22.01 -17.71
CA TYR A 181 14.24 -22.58 -19.05
C TYR A 181 14.98 -23.91 -19.24
N ASN A 182 16.10 -24.11 -18.53
CA ASN A 182 16.79 -25.40 -18.49
C ASN A 182 16.02 -26.49 -17.72
N ASN A 183 14.99 -26.12 -16.95
CA ASN A 183 14.19 -27.00 -16.09
C ASN A 183 12.67 -26.83 -16.32
N GLN A 184 12.23 -26.49 -17.54
CA GLN A 184 10.82 -26.14 -17.84
C GLN A 184 9.95 -27.29 -18.37
N ASP A 185 10.51 -28.50 -18.51
CA ASP A 185 9.81 -29.64 -19.14
C ASP A 185 8.81 -30.32 -18.20
N ILE A 186 9.02 -30.21 -16.88
CA ILE A 186 8.08 -30.70 -15.88
C ILE A 186 6.82 -29.82 -15.86
N SER A 187 5.64 -30.47 -15.77
CA SER A 187 4.37 -29.74 -15.76
C SER A 187 4.12 -29.03 -14.42
N TYR A 188 3.39 -27.92 -14.47
CA TYR A 188 2.99 -27.16 -13.27
C TYR A 188 2.27 -28.02 -12.24
N THR A 189 1.34 -28.87 -12.71
CA THR A 189 0.54 -29.76 -11.86
C THR A 189 1.42 -30.78 -11.12
N GLU A 190 2.42 -31.34 -11.79
CA GLU A 190 3.38 -32.27 -11.17
C GLU A 190 4.26 -31.54 -10.14
N LEU A 191 4.74 -30.34 -10.47
CA LEU A 191 5.54 -29.51 -9.56
C LEU A 191 4.82 -29.19 -8.25
N ILE A 192 3.56 -28.72 -8.32
CA ILE A 192 2.79 -28.42 -7.11
C ILE A 192 2.55 -29.69 -6.29
N GLY A 193 2.27 -30.83 -6.94
CA GLY A 193 2.04 -32.10 -6.26
C GLY A 193 3.26 -32.58 -5.48
N GLU A 194 4.45 -32.51 -6.08
CA GLU A 194 5.71 -32.99 -5.50
C GLU A 194 6.29 -32.05 -4.43
N ILE A 195 6.20 -30.73 -4.65
CA ILE A 195 6.84 -29.72 -3.79
C ILE A 195 5.84 -29.09 -2.80
N LYS A 196 4.54 -29.34 -2.96
CA LYS A 196 3.44 -28.78 -2.13
C LYS A 196 3.45 -27.25 -2.09
N LEU A 197 3.65 -26.63 -3.25
CA LEU A 197 3.64 -25.17 -3.37
C LEU A 197 2.24 -24.60 -3.06
N LYS A 198 2.20 -23.38 -2.51
CA LYS A 198 0.96 -22.58 -2.42
C LYS A 198 0.39 -22.36 -3.83
N SER A 199 -0.93 -22.24 -3.96
CA SER A 199 -1.56 -21.92 -5.26
C SER A 199 -1.21 -20.50 -5.68
N VAL A 200 -0.55 -20.35 -6.82
CA VAL A 200 -0.20 -19.04 -7.37
C VAL A 200 -1.45 -18.35 -7.90
N ASN A 201 -1.58 -17.04 -7.65
CA ASN A 201 -2.75 -16.25 -8.05
C ASN A 201 -2.44 -15.21 -9.13
N ASN A 202 -1.21 -15.20 -9.64
CA ASN A 202 -0.75 -14.26 -10.65
C ASN A 202 0.14 -14.92 -11.71
N ALA A 203 0.11 -14.38 -12.92
CA ALA A 203 0.93 -14.82 -14.04
C ALA A 203 1.53 -13.66 -14.82
N PHE A 204 2.73 -13.89 -15.36
CA PHE A 204 3.42 -13.00 -16.28
C PHE A 204 3.70 -13.72 -17.60
N SER A 205 3.54 -13.00 -18.71
CA SER A 205 3.73 -13.51 -20.06
C SER A 205 4.34 -12.43 -20.95
N TYR A 206 5.35 -12.81 -21.71
CA TYR A 206 5.96 -11.98 -22.75
C TYR A 206 5.80 -12.67 -24.09
N GLN A 207 5.12 -12.01 -25.02
CA GLN A 207 4.86 -12.50 -26.37
C GLN A 207 5.77 -11.72 -27.33
N PRO A 208 6.90 -12.32 -27.78
CA PRO A 208 7.75 -11.70 -28.78
C PRO A 208 6.97 -11.53 -30.08
N LYS A 209 7.41 -10.57 -30.90
CA LYS A 209 6.87 -10.40 -32.24
C LYS A 209 6.95 -11.73 -32.99
N SER A 210 5.81 -12.25 -33.43
CA SER A 210 5.79 -13.36 -34.36
C SER A 210 6.43 -12.89 -35.66
N ILE A 211 7.49 -13.58 -36.11
CA ILE A 211 7.96 -13.47 -37.48
C ILE A 211 6.93 -14.21 -38.35
N ALA A 212 5.71 -13.69 -38.43
CA ALA A 212 4.83 -14.03 -39.52
C ALA A 212 5.63 -13.69 -40.76
N LYS A 213 5.88 -14.69 -41.62
CA LYS A 213 6.47 -14.48 -42.92
C LYS A 213 5.44 -13.65 -43.69
N ASN A 214 5.49 -12.32 -43.55
CA ASN A 214 4.83 -11.36 -44.43
C ASN A 214 5.48 -11.49 -45.82
N LYS A 215 5.19 -12.60 -46.50
CA LYS A 215 5.40 -12.73 -47.93
C LYS A 215 4.33 -11.85 -48.57
N GLU A 216 4.72 -11.07 -49.58
CA GLU A 216 3.88 -10.16 -50.36
C GLU A 216 2.82 -10.92 -51.19
N TYR A 217 1.91 -11.63 -50.55
CA TYR A 217 0.77 -12.29 -51.21
C TYR A 217 -0.55 -11.70 -50.72
N ASP A 218 -1.59 -11.85 -51.53
CA ASP A 218 -2.97 -11.51 -51.16
C ASP A 218 -3.39 -12.40 -49.97
N ASN A 219 -3.22 -11.87 -48.76
CA ASN A 219 -3.68 -12.52 -47.54
C ASN A 219 -5.21 -12.47 -47.51
N LEU A 220 -5.89 -13.63 -47.57
CA LEU A 220 -7.33 -13.71 -47.25
C LEU A 220 -7.61 -13.28 -45.82
N LEU A 221 -6.68 -13.61 -44.92
CA LEU A 221 -6.73 -13.33 -43.49
C LEU A 221 -5.48 -12.51 -43.16
N ASN A 222 -5.60 -11.19 -43.24
CA ASN A 222 -4.50 -10.27 -42.97
C ASN A 222 -4.19 -10.28 -41.47
N ILE A 223 -3.07 -10.87 -41.07
CA ILE A 223 -2.67 -11.08 -39.66
C ILE A 223 -2.60 -9.76 -38.88
N ASN A 224 -2.29 -8.64 -39.54
CA ASN A 224 -2.23 -7.33 -38.88
C ASN A 224 -3.61 -6.70 -38.64
N GLU A 225 -4.56 -6.87 -39.58
CA GLU A 225 -5.97 -6.50 -39.35
C GLU A 225 -6.63 -7.46 -38.37
N ILE A 226 -6.24 -8.74 -38.42
CA ILE A 226 -6.64 -9.80 -37.52
C ILE A 226 -5.98 -9.67 -36.15
N ASN A 227 -4.82 -9.03 -35.95
CA ASN A 227 -4.27 -8.82 -34.61
C ASN A 227 -5.04 -7.73 -33.84
N ASN A 228 -5.43 -6.66 -34.54
CA ASN A 228 -6.38 -5.67 -34.02
C ASN A 228 -7.77 -6.29 -33.84
N GLU A 229 -8.21 -7.13 -34.77
CA GLU A 229 -9.44 -7.91 -34.63
C GLU A 229 -9.32 -9.11 -33.69
N ILE A 230 -8.14 -9.60 -33.27
CA ILE A 230 -7.88 -10.67 -32.29
C ILE A 230 -7.90 -10.08 -30.90
N LEU A 231 -7.49 -8.82 -30.74
CA LEU A 231 -7.85 -8.07 -29.55
C LEU A 231 -9.39 -7.91 -29.48
N LEU A 232 -10.04 -7.67 -30.62
CA LEU A 232 -11.50 -7.65 -30.74
C LEU A 232 -12.15 -9.06 -30.65
N PHE A 233 -11.46 -10.12 -31.06
CA PHE A 233 -11.93 -11.52 -31.10
C PHE A 233 -11.71 -12.17 -29.74
N LYS A 234 -10.64 -11.82 -29.02
CA LYS A 234 -10.50 -12.03 -27.57
C LYS A 234 -11.68 -11.37 -26.89
N LYS A 235 -11.95 -10.09 -27.17
CA LYS A 235 -13.12 -9.37 -26.62
C LYS A 235 -14.48 -10.01 -26.99
N LEU A 236 -14.60 -10.64 -28.17
CA LEU A 236 -15.82 -11.35 -28.61
C LEU A 236 -15.92 -12.79 -28.05
N LEU A 237 -14.79 -13.47 -27.83
CA LEU A 237 -14.71 -14.79 -27.17
C LEU A 237 -14.84 -14.66 -25.63
N GLU A 238 -14.44 -13.53 -25.06
CA GLU A 238 -14.57 -13.16 -23.64
C GLU A 238 -16.03 -13.00 -23.17
N ASN A 239 -16.99 -12.92 -24.10
CA ASN A 239 -18.42 -13.00 -23.78
C ASN A 239 -18.89 -14.40 -23.34
N ASN A 240 -18.02 -15.41 -23.41
CA ASN A 240 -18.28 -16.72 -22.82
C ASN A 240 -17.56 -16.82 -21.47
N ASN A 241 -18.30 -16.65 -20.37
CA ASN A 241 -18.01 -17.01 -18.98
C ASN A 241 -16.66 -17.71 -18.72
N HIS A 242 -15.55 -16.99 -18.84
CA HIS A 242 -14.23 -17.50 -18.47
C HIS A 242 -13.89 -17.00 -17.07
N VAL A 243 -13.90 -17.92 -16.11
CA VAL A 243 -13.21 -17.72 -14.83
C VAL A 243 -11.72 -17.60 -15.15
N THR A 244 -11.10 -16.47 -14.79
CA THR A 244 -9.66 -16.29 -14.96
C THR A 244 -8.93 -17.37 -14.15
N LYS A 245 -7.92 -18.02 -14.75
CA LYS A 245 -7.13 -19.05 -14.05
C LYS A 245 -6.28 -18.45 -12.92
N PHE A 246 -6.01 -17.15 -13.01
CA PHE A 246 -5.26 -16.35 -12.05
C PHE A 246 -6.11 -15.13 -11.67
N ASP A 247 -5.90 -14.60 -10.47
CA ASP A 247 -6.53 -13.35 -10.06
C ASP A 247 -6.02 -12.17 -10.90
N ILE A 248 -4.77 -12.26 -11.38
CA ILE A 248 -4.12 -11.28 -12.26
C ILE A 248 -3.29 -12.01 -13.33
N SER A 249 -3.49 -11.68 -14.60
CA SER A 249 -2.61 -12.08 -15.70
C SER A 249 -2.02 -10.83 -16.35
N PHE A 250 -0.69 -10.75 -16.39
CA PHE A 250 0.05 -9.63 -16.96
C PHE A 250 0.75 -10.08 -18.24
N ASP A 251 0.35 -9.51 -19.37
CA ASP A 251 0.85 -9.84 -20.69
C ASP A 251 1.52 -8.62 -21.34
N ILE A 252 2.64 -8.87 -22.00
CA ILE A 252 3.30 -7.88 -22.85
C ILE A 252 3.40 -8.46 -24.25
N ILE A 253 2.83 -7.74 -25.21
CA ILE A 253 2.81 -8.11 -26.62
C ILE A 253 3.72 -7.14 -27.35
N GLU A 254 4.76 -7.67 -27.98
CA GLU A 254 5.67 -6.92 -28.84
C GLU A 254 5.10 -6.82 -30.26
N ASP A 255 5.04 -5.60 -30.78
CA ASP A 255 4.65 -5.28 -32.16
C ASP A 255 5.83 -4.61 -32.90
N ASP A 256 5.67 -4.29 -34.19
CA ASP A 256 6.72 -3.71 -35.06
C ASP A 256 7.49 -2.57 -34.39
N ASP A 257 6.75 -1.60 -33.85
CA ASP A 257 7.30 -0.35 -33.33
C ASP A 257 6.79 -0.02 -31.92
N SER A 258 6.07 -0.94 -31.27
CA SER A 258 5.39 -0.67 -30.00
C SER A 258 5.34 -1.89 -29.08
N TYR A 259 5.01 -1.65 -27.81
CA TYR A 259 4.66 -2.70 -26.86
C TYR A 259 3.24 -2.44 -26.36
N LEU A 260 2.39 -3.47 -26.38
CA LEU A 260 1.09 -3.45 -25.74
C LEU A 260 1.18 -4.21 -24.42
N ILE A 261 0.94 -3.50 -23.32
CA ILE A 261 0.89 -4.06 -21.97
C ILE A 261 -0.58 -4.27 -21.63
N THR A 262 -0.96 -5.49 -21.28
CA THR A 262 -2.33 -5.82 -20.89
C THR A 262 -2.35 -6.50 -19.52
N MET A 263 -3.31 -6.14 -18.69
CA MET A 263 -3.58 -6.79 -17.42
C MET A 263 -5.03 -7.24 -17.38
N GLU A 264 -5.22 -8.56 -17.31
CA GLU A 264 -6.49 -9.21 -17.00
C GLU A 264 -6.57 -9.42 -15.49
N TYR A 265 -7.72 -9.15 -14.88
CA TYR A 265 -7.89 -9.28 -13.44
C TYR A 265 -9.31 -9.65 -13.02
N ASP A 266 -9.46 -10.23 -11.82
CA ASP A 266 -10.75 -10.52 -11.21
C ASP A 266 -11.40 -9.24 -10.64
N LYS A 267 -12.49 -8.77 -11.27
CA LYS A 267 -13.29 -7.58 -10.86
C LYS A 267 -13.95 -7.73 -9.48
N ASN A 268 -14.07 -8.96 -8.99
CA ASN A 268 -14.61 -9.23 -7.65
C ASN A 268 -13.57 -9.00 -6.57
N LYS A 269 -12.28 -9.17 -6.88
CA LYS A 269 -11.16 -8.99 -5.93
C LYS A 269 -10.55 -7.60 -6.01
N TYR A 270 -10.35 -7.07 -7.21
CA TYR A 270 -9.62 -5.81 -7.42
C TYR A 270 -10.50 -4.72 -8.04
N ASN A 271 -10.21 -3.48 -7.66
CA ASN A 271 -10.84 -2.31 -8.25
C ASN A 271 -10.02 -1.83 -9.47
N ILE A 272 -10.67 -1.09 -10.36
CA ILE A 272 -10.02 -0.59 -11.58
C ILE A 272 -8.94 0.45 -11.25
N GLU A 273 -9.10 1.19 -10.14
CA GLU A 273 -8.19 2.24 -9.71
C GLU A 273 -6.82 1.67 -9.32
N THR A 274 -6.78 0.60 -8.52
CA THR A 274 -5.54 -0.09 -8.13
C THR A 274 -4.85 -0.70 -9.35
N ILE A 275 -5.60 -1.34 -10.23
CA ILE A 275 -5.06 -1.90 -11.49
C ILE A 275 -4.46 -0.79 -12.36
N ASN A 276 -5.15 0.35 -12.48
CA ASN A 276 -4.65 1.51 -13.20
C ASN A 276 -3.36 2.06 -12.54
N SER A 277 -3.31 2.18 -11.21
CA SER A 277 -2.10 2.62 -10.50
C SER A 277 -0.91 1.68 -10.70
N ILE A 278 -1.12 0.35 -10.68
CA ILE A 278 -0.06 -0.62 -10.99
C ILE A 278 0.44 -0.44 -12.42
N MET A 279 -0.47 -0.30 -13.39
CA MET A 279 -0.14 -0.10 -14.80
C MET A 279 0.56 1.23 -15.06
N ASN A 280 0.15 2.30 -14.38
CA ASN A 280 0.83 3.60 -14.42
C ASN A 280 2.24 3.48 -13.86
N SER A 281 2.40 2.77 -12.74
CA SER A 281 3.69 2.60 -12.09
C SER A 281 4.67 1.79 -12.94
N PHE A 282 4.18 0.73 -13.59
CA PHE A 282 4.98 -0.05 -14.54
C PHE A 282 5.53 0.81 -15.69
N VAL A 283 4.69 1.68 -16.24
CA VAL A 283 5.10 2.60 -17.31
C VAL A 283 6.04 3.69 -16.79
N GLU A 284 5.84 4.19 -15.57
CA GLU A 284 6.73 5.16 -14.95
C GLU A 284 8.15 4.59 -14.76
N VAL A 285 8.25 3.33 -14.31
CA VAL A 285 9.54 2.63 -14.21
C VAL A 285 10.21 2.51 -15.59
N ILE A 286 9.45 2.23 -16.65
CA ILE A 286 10.00 2.24 -18.02
C ILE A 286 10.55 3.61 -18.40
N TYR A 287 9.84 4.70 -18.10
CA TYR A 287 10.30 6.05 -18.44
C TYR A 287 11.55 6.47 -17.68
N ASN A 288 11.69 6.05 -16.43
CA ASN A 288 12.83 6.42 -15.60
C ASN A 288 14.09 5.56 -15.85
N ILE A 289 13.96 4.42 -16.54
CA ILE A 289 15.09 3.50 -16.78
C ILE A 289 16.23 4.13 -17.60
N GLY A 290 15.90 5.01 -18.54
CA GLY A 290 16.88 5.69 -19.42
C GLY A 290 17.77 6.69 -18.69
N ASN A 291 17.35 7.16 -17.50
CA ASN A 291 18.07 8.13 -16.68
C ASN A 291 18.88 7.49 -15.55
N MET A 292 18.92 6.15 -15.47
CA MET A 292 19.62 5.44 -14.42
C MET A 292 21.14 5.58 -14.53
N ASN A 293 21.77 5.95 -13.41
CA ASN A 293 23.18 5.66 -13.14
C ASN A 293 23.29 4.37 -12.30
N ASP A 294 24.44 3.69 -12.34
CA ASP A 294 24.70 2.44 -11.61
C ASP A 294 24.64 2.55 -10.07
N LYS A 295 24.33 3.74 -9.53
CA LYS A 295 24.20 4.02 -8.09
C LYS A 295 22.75 4.11 -7.60
N PHE A 296 21.75 3.97 -8.47
CA PHE A 296 20.35 4.00 -8.06
C PHE A 296 19.90 2.60 -7.63
N TYR A 297 19.60 2.47 -6.34
CA TYR A 297 19.08 1.25 -5.71
C TYR A 297 17.56 1.15 -5.84
N GLU A 298 16.87 2.28 -5.90
CA GLU A 298 15.43 2.36 -6.13
C GLU A 298 15.11 3.19 -7.36
N ILE A 299 14.12 2.74 -8.12
CA ILE A 299 13.56 3.48 -9.26
C ILE A 299 12.20 4.06 -8.88
N ASP A 300 12.03 5.33 -9.24
CA ASP A 300 10.75 6.03 -9.13
C ASP A 300 9.68 5.30 -9.96
N TYR A 301 8.69 4.77 -9.24
CA TYR A 301 7.54 4.08 -9.80
C TYR A 301 6.24 4.89 -9.64
N ILE A 302 6.25 5.98 -8.87
CA ILE A 302 5.07 6.82 -8.69
C ILE A 302 5.05 7.88 -9.80
N PRO A 303 3.99 7.96 -10.63
CA PRO A 303 3.88 8.98 -11.64
C PRO A 303 4.02 10.39 -11.06
N LYS A 304 4.70 11.29 -11.79
CA LYS A 304 4.97 12.66 -11.30
C LYS A 304 3.70 13.39 -10.85
N GLU A 305 2.62 13.30 -11.62
CA GLU A 305 1.33 13.93 -11.29
C GLU A 305 0.76 13.41 -9.96
N GLU A 306 0.91 12.12 -9.68
CA GLU A 306 0.46 11.50 -8.43
C GLU A 306 1.34 11.92 -7.26
N SER A 307 2.65 11.98 -7.46
CA SER A 307 3.60 12.49 -6.46
C SER A 307 3.30 13.96 -6.09
N GLU A 308 3.01 14.82 -7.08
CA GLU A 308 2.65 16.21 -6.85
C GLU A 308 1.33 16.34 -6.09
N LYS A 309 0.34 15.50 -6.43
CA LYS A 309 -0.94 15.48 -5.70
C LYS A 309 -0.75 15.10 -4.23
N ILE A 310 0.03 14.06 -3.95
CA ILE A 310 0.30 13.60 -2.57
C ILE A 310 1.06 14.68 -1.79
N ILE A 311 2.13 15.21 -2.37
CA ILE A 311 3.02 16.14 -1.66
C ILE A 311 2.38 17.51 -1.51
N ARG A 312 1.78 18.05 -2.57
CA ARG A 312 1.34 19.45 -2.62
C ARG A 312 -0.16 19.61 -2.43
N THR A 313 -1.00 18.73 -2.96
CA THR A 313 -2.46 18.92 -2.90
C THR A 313 -3.04 18.47 -1.57
N PHE A 314 -2.71 17.27 -1.10
CA PHE A 314 -3.23 16.77 0.19
C PHE A 314 -2.69 17.54 1.40
N ASN A 315 -1.48 18.11 1.29
CA ASN A 315 -0.86 18.90 2.34
C ASN A 315 -1.01 20.42 2.14
N ASN A 316 -1.92 20.89 1.28
CA ASN A 316 -2.08 22.33 0.99
C ASN A 316 -2.87 23.12 2.05
N ASN A 317 -2.90 22.68 3.30
CA ASN A 317 -3.79 23.22 4.32
C ASN A 317 -3.18 24.42 5.03
N ILE A 318 -2.83 25.48 4.28
CA ILE A 318 -2.39 26.74 4.86
C ILE A 318 -3.63 27.47 5.39
N CYS A 319 -3.81 27.41 6.71
CA CYS A 319 -4.77 28.24 7.43
C CYS A 319 -3.98 29.37 8.11
N GLU A 320 -4.06 30.58 7.56
CA GLU A 320 -3.53 31.77 8.23
C GLU A 320 -4.41 32.07 9.44
N ILE A 321 -3.96 31.68 10.63
CA ILE A 321 -4.63 32.00 11.88
C ILE A 321 -4.31 33.47 12.18
N SER A 322 -5.32 34.34 12.04
CA SER A 322 -5.15 35.80 12.06
C SER A 322 -5.05 36.41 13.46
N GLU A 323 -5.07 35.61 14.53
CA GLU A 323 -5.08 36.10 15.90
C GLU A 323 -4.14 35.26 16.78
N ASP A 324 -3.12 35.90 17.36
CA ASP A 324 -2.25 35.36 18.42
C ASP A 324 -2.99 35.24 19.77
N GLY A 325 -4.30 34.96 19.74
CA GLY A 325 -5.18 34.94 20.89
C GLY A 325 -5.18 33.58 21.57
N TYR A 326 -4.77 33.54 22.84
CA TYR A 326 -4.94 32.35 23.65
C TYR A 326 -6.43 32.11 23.92
N TYR A 327 -6.88 30.85 23.92
CA TYR A 327 -8.31 30.52 24.06
C TYR A 327 -8.95 31.07 25.34
N TYR A 328 -8.19 31.20 26.44
CA TYR A 328 -8.68 31.76 27.70
C TYR A 328 -8.80 33.29 27.64
N ASP A 329 -7.96 33.97 26.84
CA ASP A 329 -8.07 35.40 26.58
C ASP A 329 -9.29 35.68 25.69
N GLU A 330 -9.50 34.85 24.65
CA GLU A 330 -10.71 34.91 23.82
C GLU A 330 -11.98 34.63 24.63
N PHE A 331 -11.94 33.66 25.55
CA PHE A 331 -13.05 33.43 26.47
C PHE A 331 -13.34 34.68 27.32
N SER A 332 -12.30 35.31 27.87
CA SER A 332 -12.43 36.52 28.71
C SER A 332 -13.00 37.71 27.91
N LYS A 333 -12.60 37.86 26.63
CA LYS A 333 -13.18 38.85 25.71
C LYS A 333 -14.67 38.58 25.50
N LYS A 334 -15.04 37.33 25.18
CA LYS A 334 -16.45 36.94 24.97
C LYS A 334 -17.29 37.10 26.23
N ALA A 335 -16.72 36.89 27.41
CA ALA A 335 -17.40 37.13 28.67
C ALA A 335 -17.71 38.61 28.94
N LYS A 336 -16.83 39.53 28.52
CA LYS A 336 -17.10 40.97 28.56
C LYS A 336 -18.17 41.39 27.55
N GLU A 337 -18.16 40.81 26.36
CA GLU A 337 -19.16 41.10 25.32
C GLU A 337 -20.55 40.54 25.67
N ASN A 338 -20.61 39.38 26.33
CA ASN A 338 -21.86 38.63 26.55
C ASN A 338 -22.06 38.22 28.02
N PRO A 339 -21.99 39.15 29.00
CA PRO A 339 -21.84 38.81 30.42
C PRO A 339 -23.00 37.99 31.01
N ASN A 340 -24.22 38.21 30.51
CA ASN A 340 -25.44 37.56 31.02
C ASN A 340 -25.86 36.31 30.24
N LYS A 341 -25.17 35.98 29.13
CA LYS A 341 -25.46 34.75 28.39
C LYS A 341 -24.97 33.55 29.20
N ILE A 342 -25.71 32.44 29.15
CA ILE A 342 -25.32 31.20 29.81
C ILE A 342 -24.16 30.54 29.05
N ALA A 343 -23.09 30.21 29.77
CA ALA A 343 -21.89 29.54 29.27
C ALA A 343 -21.86 28.05 29.62
N ILE A 344 -22.29 27.69 30.83
CA ILE A 344 -22.34 26.30 31.31
C ILE A 344 -23.71 26.01 31.92
N ILE A 345 -24.24 24.83 31.60
CA ILE A 345 -25.39 24.23 32.29
C ILE A 345 -24.92 22.89 32.87
N TYR A 346 -25.08 22.71 34.18
CA TYR A 346 -24.78 21.48 34.89
C TYR A 346 -25.91 21.15 35.86
N ASN A 347 -26.76 20.19 35.49
CA ASN A 347 -28.02 19.93 36.18
C ASN A 347 -28.85 21.24 36.28
N ASP A 348 -29.23 21.64 37.49
CA ASP A 348 -29.98 22.87 37.76
C ASP A 348 -29.10 24.13 37.88
N ILE A 349 -27.76 23.99 37.77
CA ILE A 349 -26.81 25.10 37.86
C ILE A 349 -26.59 25.67 36.47
N MET A 350 -26.83 26.98 36.33
CA MET A 350 -26.53 27.74 35.12
C MET A 350 -25.53 28.84 35.46
N LEU A 351 -24.37 28.82 34.80
CA LEU A 351 -23.35 29.85 34.94
C LEU A 351 -23.32 30.72 33.68
N SER A 352 -23.42 32.03 33.88
CA SER A 352 -23.20 32.99 32.80
C SER A 352 -21.73 33.07 32.40
N TYR A 353 -21.43 33.63 31.23
CA TYR A 353 -20.04 33.87 30.83
C TYR A 353 -19.29 34.73 31.84
N LYS A 354 -19.92 35.80 32.38
CA LYS A 354 -19.30 36.64 33.42
C LYS A 354 -19.00 35.82 34.67
N GLN A 355 -19.97 35.04 35.16
CA GLN A 355 -19.75 34.22 36.37
C GLN A 355 -18.61 33.21 36.17
N LEU A 356 -18.57 32.54 35.02
CA LEU A 356 -17.49 31.60 34.71
C LEU A 356 -16.12 32.30 34.59
N ASP A 357 -16.07 33.49 34.02
CA ASP A 357 -14.85 34.29 33.93
C ASP A 357 -14.35 34.75 35.30
N ASP A 358 -15.23 35.29 36.14
CA ASP A 358 -14.94 35.75 37.49
C ASP A 358 -14.46 34.59 38.39
N MET A 359 -15.15 33.45 38.33
CA MET A 359 -14.78 32.25 39.08
C MET A 359 -13.40 31.70 38.64
N SER A 360 -13.12 31.70 37.34
CA SER A 360 -11.80 31.27 36.83
C SER A 360 -10.69 32.29 37.14
N ASN A 361 -10.99 33.59 37.20
CA ASN A 361 -10.06 34.62 37.64
C ASN A 361 -9.70 34.42 39.12
N SER A 362 -10.72 34.23 39.98
CA SER A 362 -10.56 33.98 41.41
C SER A 362 -9.60 32.81 41.68
N LEU A 363 -9.87 31.66 41.06
CA LEU A 363 -9.02 30.49 41.18
C LEU A 363 -7.63 30.71 40.55
N GLY A 364 -7.54 31.42 39.43
CA GLY A 364 -6.26 31.75 38.79
C GLY A 364 -5.33 32.55 39.70
N HIS A 365 -5.86 33.55 40.41
CA HIS A 365 -5.08 34.33 41.40
C HIS A 365 -4.61 33.45 42.55
N TYR A 366 -5.48 32.54 43.02
CA TYR A 366 -5.09 31.56 44.03
C TYR A 366 -3.93 30.67 43.55
N LEU A 367 -4.00 30.14 42.33
CA LEU A 367 -2.94 29.31 41.75
C LEU A 367 -1.60 30.07 41.68
N ARG A 368 -1.60 31.32 41.19
CA ARG A 368 -0.38 32.15 41.17
C ARG A 368 0.18 32.40 42.56
N ASN A 369 -0.67 32.71 43.54
CA ASN A 369 -0.25 32.91 44.93
C ASN A 369 0.32 31.63 45.56
N HIS A 370 0.01 30.45 45.01
CA HIS A 370 0.56 29.16 45.43
C HIS A 370 1.72 28.68 44.52
N GLY A 371 2.30 29.58 43.73
CA GLY A 371 3.55 29.34 43.01
C GLY A 371 3.38 28.64 41.66
N VAL A 372 2.17 28.60 41.10
CA VAL A 372 1.95 28.17 39.71
C VAL A 372 2.49 29.24 38.76
N ASN A 373 3.39 28.83 37.87
CA ASN A 373 4.06 29.63 36.86
C ASN A 373 3.89 28.99 35.47
N ARG A 374 4.45 29.66 34.45
CA ARG A 374 4.56 29.14 33.08
C ARG A 374 5.08 27.70 33.05
N ASN A 375 4.42 26.85 32.25
CA ASN A 375 4.76 25.44 32.04
C ASN A 375 4.66 24.53 33.28
N ASP A 376 4.15 25.00 34.42
CA ASP A 376 3.84 24.11 35.53
C ASP A 376 2.65 23.22 35.18
N ILE A 377 2.81 21.91 35.37
CA ILE A 377 1.74 20.93 35.14
C ILE A 377 0.87 20.82 36.40
N ILE A 378 -0.42 21.10 36.26
CA ILE A 378 -1.41 21.07 37.34
C ILE A 378 -2.44 19.97 37.05
N PRO A 379 -2.35 18.81 37.73
CA PRO A 379 -3.31 17.74 37.56
C PRO A 379 -4.69 18.10 38.11
N ILE A 380 -5.73 17.65 37.41
CA ILE A 380 -7.12 17.76 37.83
C ILE A 380 -7.69 16.35 38.00
N ILE A 381 -7.97 15.95 39.25
CA ILE A 381 -8.64 14.68 39.59
C ILE A 381 -10.08 15.00 39.99
N CYS A 382 -10.98 15.04 39.01
CA CYS A 382 -12.34 15.52 39.23
C CYS A 382 -13.35 14.77 38.35
N ASP A 383 -14.59 14.64 38.84
CA ASP A 383 -15.73 14.26 37.99
C ASP A 383 -16.04 15.32 36.93
N ARG A 384 -16.85 14.97 35.93
CA ARG A 384 -17.44 15.96 35.03
C ARG A 384 -18.39 16.88 35.81
N THR A 385 -17.90 18.05 36.21
CA THR A 385 -18.63 19.11 36.92
C THR A 385 -18.28 20.48 36.33
N TYR A 386 -19.02 21.53 36.67
CA TYR A 386 -18.67 22.89 36.24
C TYR A 386 -17.32 23.37 36.84
N PHE A 387 -16.91 22.84 37.99
CA PHE A 387 -15.59 23.11 38.58
C PHE A 387 -14.43 22.64 37.69
N TYR A 388 -14.63 21.57 36.90
CA TYR A 388 -13.61 21.09 35.97
C TYR A 388 -13.28 22.13 34.89
N ILE A 389 -14.31 22.80 34.32
CA ILE A 389 -14.10 23.86 33.32
C ILE A 389 -13.49 25.11 33.97
N ILE A 390 -13.94 25.47 35.18
CA ILE A 390 -13.35 26.58 35.94
C ILE A 390 -11.85 26.32 36.19
N ALA A 391 -11.47 25.10 36.58
CA ALA A 391 -10.09 24.71 36.82
C ALA A 391 -9.24 24.81 35.56
N ILE A 392 -9.72 24.32 34.41
CA ILE A 392 -9.02 24.43 33.13
C ILE A 392 -8.74 25.90 32.78
N LEU A 393 -9.77 26.76 32.83
CA LEU A 393 -9.61 28.19 32.52
C LEU A 393 -8.67 28.87 33.53
N ALA A 394 -8.80 28.56 34.81
CA ALA A 394 -7.99 29.15 35.87
C ALA A 394 -6.51 28.75 35.77
N ILE A 395 -6.20 27.48 35.47
CA ILE A 395 -4.83 26.98 35.29
C ILE A 395 -4.17 27.71 34.13
N SER A 396 -4.85 27.80 32.99
CA SER A 396 -4.29 28.49 31.81
C SER A 396 -4.14 29.99 32.03
N LYS A 397 -5.10 30.64 32.71
CA LYS A 397 -4.95 32.04 33.14
C LYS A 397 -3.79 32.23 34.13
N ALA A 398 -3.56 31.28 35.03
CA ALA A 398 -2.47 31.35 35.99
C ALA A 398 -1.09 31.20 35.34
N GLY A 399 -1.02 30.42 34.25
CA GLY A 399 0.18 30.17 33.45
C GLY A 399 0.52 28.68 33.30
N GLY A 400 -0.26 27.79 33.92
CA GLY A 400 0.03 26.37 33.94
C GLY A 400 -0.59 25.59 32.78
N ALA A 401 -0.14 24.35 32.64
CA ALA A 401 -0.74 23.33 31.79
C ALA A 401 -1.64 22.43 32.64
N TYR A 402 -2.88 22.18 32.22
CA TYR A 402 -3.73 21.23 32.95
C TYR A 402 -3.45 19.79 32.51
N LEU A 403 -3.47 18.87 33.48
CA LEU A 403 -3.34 17.42 33.24
C LEU A 403 -4.60 16.71 33.76
N PRO A 404 -5.54 16.33 32.90
CA PRO A 404 -6.74 15.64 33.35
C PRO A 404 -6.42 14.19 33.73
N ILE A 405 -6.83 13.79 34.94
CA ILE A 405 -6.68 12.43 35.42
C ILE A 405 -8.06 11.87 35.75
N ASP A 406 -8.44 10.80 35.04
CA ASP A 406 -9.68 10.09 35.35
C ASP A 406 -9.54 9.38 36.70
N LYS A 407 -10.40 9.78 37.62
CA LYS A 407 -10.48 9.27 38.98
C LYS A 407 -10.79 7.76 39.01
N LYS A 408 -11.35 7.20 37.94
CA LYS A 408 -11.64 5.75 37.79
C LYS A 408 -10.40 4.90 37.48
N LEU A 409 -9.26 5.52 37.17
CA LEU A 409 -8.02 4.77 36.95
C LEU A 409 -7.58 4.06 38.24
N PRO A 410 -6.94 2.89 38.14
CA PRO A 410 -6.31 2.25 39.29
C PRO A 410 -5.34 3.21 39.98
N ILE A 411 -5.28 3.16 41.32
CA ILE A 411 -4.46 4.09 42.12
C ILE A 411 -2.98 4.07 41.72
N ASP A 412 -2.43 2.90 41.39
CA ASP A 412 -1.05 2.75 40.93
C ASP A 412 -0.79 3.51 39.63
N ARG A 413 -1.79 3.57 38.75
CA ARG A 413 -1.71 4.31 37.48
C ARG A 413 -1.79 5.81 37.70
N ILE A 414 -2.61 6.26 38.66
CA ILE A 414 -2.66 7.67 39.06
C ILE A 414 -1.32 8.08 39.67
N ASN A 415 -0.78 7.29 40.61
CA ASN A 415 0.53 7.51 41.21
C ASN A 415 1.64 7.57 40.15
N TYR A 416 1.63 6.66 39.17
CA TYR A 416 2.59 6.69 38.07
C TYR A 416 2.53 8.02 37.31
N ILE A 417 1.33 8.45 36.90
CA ILE A 417 1.14 9.72 36.17
C ILE A 417 1.64 10.91 37.01
N LEU A 418 1.27 10.97 38.29
CA LEU A 418 1.68 12.05 39.19
C LEU A 418 3.19 12.06 39.44
N ASN A 419 3.82 10.90 39.56
CA ASN A 419 5.28 10.80 39.72
C ASN A 419 6.02 11.28 38.47
N GLU A 420 5.54 10.93 37.27
CA GLU A 420 6.12 11.40 36.01
C GLU A 420 5.91 12.91 35.82
N SER A 421 4.75 13.45 36.19
CA SER A 421 4.45 14.88 36.02
C SER A 421 5.01 15.79 37.13
N ASN A 422 5.41 15.21 38.27
CA ASN A 422 5.93 15.89 39.47
C ASN A 422 5.22 17.23 39.81
N PRO A 423 3.90 17.20 40.08
CA PRO A 423 3.09 18.41 40.14
C PRO A 423 3.31 19.20 41.43
N LYS A 424 3.30 20.53 41.33
CA LYS A 424 3.36 21.44 42.49
C LYS A 424 2.06 21.48 43.30
N LEU A 425 0.94 21.23 42.62
CA LEU A 425 -0.41 21.28 43.18
C LEU A 425 -1.32 20.35 42.37
N ILE A 426 -2.19 19.62 43.05
CA ILE A 426 -3.23 18.79 42.44
C ILE A 426 -4.60 19.38 42.79
N LEU A 427 -5.40 19.70 41.78
CA LEU A 427 -6.78 20.14 41.97
C LEU A 427 -7.71 18.93 41.97
N HIS A 428 -8.69 18.91 42.86
CA HIS A 428 -9.68 17.84 42.89
C HIS A 428 -11.07 18.34 43.24
N CYS A 429 -12.08 17.57 42.86
CA CYS A 429 -13.47 17.77 43.30
C CYS A 429 -14.20 16.43 43.19
N ASN A 430 -14.98 16.08 44.23
CA ASN A 430 -15.65 14.78 44.36
C ASN A 430 -14.72 13.55 44.23
N SER A 431 -13.47 13.70 44.67
CA SER A 431 -12.41 12.68 44.56
C SER A 431 -11.71 12.39 45.89
N LYS A 432 -12.34 12.71 47.03
CA LYS A 432 -11.70 12.62 48.36
C LYS A 432 -11.12 11.23 48.66
N GLU A 433 -11.86 10.16 48.36
CA GLU A 433 -11.37 8.78 48.57
C GLU A 433 -10.08 8.46 47.82
N ILE A 434 -9.89 9.05 46.63
CA ILE A 434 -8.68 8.85 45.83
C ILE A 434 -7.54 9.68 46.40
N ILE A 435 -7.82 10.93 46.78
CA ILE A 435 -6.86 11.81 47.43
C ILE A 435 -6.35 11.20 48.75
N ASP A 436 -7.24 10.63 49.57
CA ASP A 436 -6.88 9.95 50.82
C ASP A 436 -5.93 8.75 50.55
N LYS A 437 -6.20 7.95 49.51
CA LYS A 437 -5.30 6.85 49.09
C LYS A 437 -3.95 7.33 48.52
N LEU A 438 -3.91 8.50 47.88
CA LEU A 438 -2.66 9.10 47.42
C LEU A 438 -1.80 9.55 48.60
N TYR A 439 -2.42 10.10 49.66
CA TYR A 439 -1.73 10.51 50.89
C TYR A 439 -1.05 9.36 51.64
N GLU A 440 -1.58 8.14 51.55
CA GLU A 440 -0.94 6.95 52.12
C GLU A 440 0.43 6.65 51.50
N ASN A 441 0.65 7.09 50.25
CA ASN A 441 1.85 6.76 49.48
C ASN A 441 2.82 7.94 49.32
N ASN A 442 2.31 9.18 49.22
CA ASN A 442 3.10 10.39 48.98
C ASN A 442 2.41 11.62 49.57
N ASN A 443 3.19 12.62 50.01
CA ASN A 443 2.63 13.86 50.55
C ASN A 443 2.41 14.90 49.45
N TYR A 444 1.37 14.70 48.62
CA TYR A 444 1.00 15.65 47.57
C TYR A 444 0.31 16.90 48.14
N ASN A 445 0.63 18.06 47.57
CA ASN A 445 -0.14 19.28 47.81
C ASN A 445 -1.44 19.22 47.01
N THR A 446 -2.58 19.10 47.67
CA THR A 446 -3.89 18.94 47.02
C THR A 446 -4.85 20.05 47.43
N TYR A 447 -5.74 20.43 46.52
CA TYR A 447 -6.72 21.50 46.74
C TYR A 447 -8.11 21.11 46.24
N ASP A 448 -9.09 21.13 47.15
CA ASP A 448 -10.49 20.87 46.83
C ASP A 448 -11.13 22.12 46.22
N LEU A 449 -11.51 22.02 44.94
CA LEU A 449 -12.16 23.09 44.20
C LEU A 449 -13.47 23.54 44.87
N GLN A 450 -14.16 22.64 45.60
CA GLN A 450 -15.41 22.98 46.28
C GLN A 450 -15.21 23.90 47.49
N ASN A 451 -14.01 23.92 48.07
CA ASN A 451 -13.68 24.75 49.23
C ASN A 451 -13.16 26.14 48.83
N HIS A 452 -13.02 26.41 47.53
CA HIS A 452 -12.52 27.69 47.05
C HIS A 452 -13.58 28.79 47.18
N ASN A 453 -13.19 29.97 47.69
CA ASN A 453 -14.05 31.14 47.73
C ASN A 453 -13.95 31.92 46.41
N TYR A 454 -14.81 31.56 45.47
CA TYR A 454 -14.87 32.12 44.13
C TYR A 454 -15.27 33.61 44.05
N SER A 455 -15.67 34.23 45.15
CA SER A 455 -16.01 35.66 45.20
C SER A 455 -14.82 36.57 45.55
N THR A 456 -13.60 36.03 45.56
CA THR A 456 -12.38 36.77 45.89
C THR A 456 -11.53 36.99 44.65
N ASN A 457 -10.95 38.18 44.47
CA ASN A 457 -10.06 38.48 43.33
C ASN A 457 -10.65 38.13 41.95
N GLU A 458 -11.89 38.53 41.67
CA GLU A 458 -12.58 38.26 40.39
C GLU A 458 -11.99 39.03 39.19
N ASN A 459 -11.07 39.98 39.44
CA ASN A 459 -10.43 40.79 38.41
C ASN A 459 -9.58 39.94 37.45
N ALA A 460 -9.64 40.26 36.16
CA ALA A 460 -8.85 39.60 35.13
C ALA A 460 -7.36 39.55 35.48
N LEU A 461 -6.73 38.40 35.24
CA LEU A 461 -5.29 38.23 35.40
C LEU A 461 -4.56 38.85 34.21
N THR A 462 -3.41 39.45 34.46
CA THR A 462 -2.47 39.80 33.39
C THR A 462 -1.97 38.53 32.73
N ASN A 463 -2.02 38.44 31.40
CA ASN A 463 -1.47 37.27 30.71
C ASN A 463 0.05 37.20 30.92
N VAL A 464 0.54 36.00 31.26
CA VAL A 464 1.97 35.70 31.46
C VAL A 464 2.47 34.61 30.51
N ASN A 465 1.58 33.95 29.77
CA ASN A 465 1.95 32.86 28.87
C ASN A 465 2.55 33.38 27.57
N ASP A 466 3.29 32.50 26.93
CA ASP A 466 3.85 32.62 25.58
C ASP A 466 3.28 31.54 24.66
N ILE A 467 3.45 31.68 23.35
CA ILE A 467 2.87 30.79 22.34
C ILE A 467 3.41 29.36 22.43
N ASP A 468 4.65 29.21 22.90
CA ASP A 468 5.33 27.93 23.06
C ASP A 468 5.06 27.28 24.44
N ASP A 469 4.26 27.91 25.31
CA ASP A 469 3.93 27.31 26.59
C ASP A 469 2.96 26.13 26.45
N THR A 470 3.15 25.15 27.32
CA THR A 470 2.32 23.94 27.35
C THR A 470 0.90 24.30 27.79
N CYS A 471 -0.08 24.03 26.93
CA CYS A 471 -1.49 24.25 27.23
C CYS A 471 -2.08 23.15 28.12
N TYR A 472 -1.76 21.89 27.81
CA TYR A 472 -2.20 20.71 28.55
C TYR A 472 -1.27 19.52 28.30
N VAL A 473 -1.37 18.51 29.16
CA VAL A 473 -0.65 17.23 29.02
C VAL A 473 -1.67 16.10 29.02
N LEU A 474 -1.58 15.16 28.07
CA LEU A 474 -2.51 14.02 27.96
C LEU A 474 -1.75 12.70 27.95
N PHE A 475 -2.02 11.86 28.94
CA PHE A 475 -1.42 10.53 28.99
C PHE A 475 -2.14 9.53 28.08
N THR A 476 -1.37 8.90 27.18
CA THR A 476 -1.82 7.82 26.30
C THR A 476 -1.21 6.48 26.70
N SER A 477 -1.76 5.36 26.22
CA SER A 477 -1.16 4.05 26.40
C SER A 477 0.13 3.94 25.59
N GLY A 478 1.28 3.83 26.27
CA GLY A 478 2.54 3.56 25.59
C GLY A 478 2.60 2.12 25.09
N THR A 479 3.25 1.92 23.94
CA THR A 479 3.55 0.59 23.37
C THR A 479 4.37 -0.31 24.30
N THR A 480 5.05 0.28 25.28
CA THR A 480 5.82 -0.42 26.33
C THR A 480 4.98 -0.82 27.55
N GLY A 481 3.66 -0.60 27.51
CA GLY A 481 2.74 -0.84 28.63
C GLY A 481 2.73 0.25 29.71
N LYS A 482 3.70 1.17 29.69
CA LYS A 482 3.74 2.35 30.56
C LYS A 482 3.08 3.55 29.88
N PRO A 483 2.17 4.29 30.56
CA PRO A 483 1.59 5.52 30.02
C PRO A 483 2.66 6.56 29.63
N LYS A 484 2.42 7.34 28.56
CA LYS A 484 3.27 8.46 28.11
C LYS A 484 2.45 9.73 28.02
N GLY A 485 2.93 10.82 28.63
CA GLY A 485 2.26 12.12 28.75
C GLY A 485 2.86 13.18 27.85
#